data_AF-A0A179G4D2-F1
#
_entry.id   AF-A0A179G4D2-F1
#
_cell.length_a   1.000
_cell.length_b   1.000
_cell.length_c   1.000
_cell.angle_alpha   90.00
_cell.angle_beta   90.00
_cell.angle_gamma   90.00
#
_symmetry.space_group_name_H-M   'P 1'
#
loop_
_entity.id
_entity.type
_entity.pdbx_description
1 polymer ?
#
loop_
_entity_poly.entity_id
_entity_poly.type
_entity_poly.pdbx_seq_one_letter_code
_entity_poly.pdbx_strand_id
1 'polypeptide(L)'
;MKDRCQIDNRRYKDVFGRHVFPDDAEDIKSHRWFKNFPWDRVQSITPPFVPRITSLDDTHYFDESDPFTEPMVSLDDDPFDPTPDHTRWLLRDSRQLIQNLAIDLIATPYDSARLRSADRRIDKIFGITFEERKTLKTFIRMYGRKERKRPRDILLRDQDTKAPALEVRKKTAFMGYSWRRMRHGGYMTPNLGEDEMAEL
;
A
#
# COMPACT_ATOMS: atom_id res chain seq x y z
N MET A 1 34.22 -17.73 20.84
CA MET A 1 33.80 -16.34 20.56
C MET A 1 34.53 -15.89 19.29
N LYS A 2 33.82 -15.39 18.28
CA LYS A 2 34.44 -14.65 17.17
C LYS A 2 33.84 -13.25 17.18
N ASP A 3 34.72 -12.28 17.28
CA ASP A 3 34.43 -10.90 17.61
C ASP A 3 33.59 -10.22 16.53
N ARG A 4 32.58 -9.47 16.97
CA ARG A 4 31.73 -8.65 16.10
C ARG A 4 32.52 -7.39 15.75
N CYS A 5 33.03 -7.33 14.53
CA CYS A 5 33.60 -6.11 13.98
C CYS A 5 32.49 -5.10 13.68
N GLN A 6 32.83 -3.83 13.92
CA GLN A 6 32.00 -2.64 13.77
C GLN A 6 31.44 -2.51 12.34
N ILE A 7 30.16 -2.13 12.23
CA ILE A 7 29.46 -1.96 10.96
C ILE A 7 29.68 -0.53 10.48
N ASP A 8 30.67 -0.35 9.60
CA ASP A 8 30.80 0.88 8.82
C ASP A 8 29.71 0.92 7.74
N ASN A 9 28.87 1.94 7.79
CA ASN A 9 27.68 2.16 6.96
C ASN A 9 27.98 2.49 5.47
N ARG A 10 29.20 2.20 4.99
CA ARG A 10 29.72 2.65 3.67
C ARG A 10 29.99 1.50 2.68
N ARG A 11 29.61 0.26 2.99
CA ARG A 11 29.91 -0.94 2.16
C ARG A 11 28.70 -1.83 1.86
N TYR A 12 27.65 -1.28 1.24
CA TYR A 12 26.57 -2.10 0.64
C TYR A 12 26.65 -2.16 -0.89
N LYS A 13 27.84 -1.93 -1.46
CA LYS A 13 28.09 -1.99 -2.90
C LYS A 13 29.44 -2.66 -3.15
N ASP A 14 29.48 -3.66 -4.02
CA ASP A 14 30.75 -4.19 -4.53
C ASP A 14 31.47 -3.13 -5.40
N VAL A 15 32.69 -3.44 -5.86
CA VAL A 15 33.50 -2.55 -6.72
C VAL A 15 32.79 -2.20 -8.04
N PHE A 16 31.76 -2.97 -8.42
CA PHE A 16 30.93 -2.79 -9.61
C PHE A 16 29.54 -2.22 -9.29
N GLY A 17 29.29 -1.78 -8.06
CA GLY A 17 28.00 -1.21 -7.65
C GLY A 17 26.87 -2.23 -7.49
N ARG A 18 27.15 -3.53 -7.46
CA ARG A 18 26.15 -4.58 -7.27
C ARG A 18 25.76 -4.70 -5.80
N HIS A 19 24.48 -4.97 -5.57
CA HIS A 19 23.86 -5.14 -4.25
C HIS A 19 23.65 -6.61 -3.89
N VAL A 20 24.06 -7.53 -4.78
CA VAL A 20 23.92 -8.98 -4.59
C VAL A 20 25.33 -9.56 -4.57
N PHE A 21 25.73 -10.09 -3.43
CA PHE A 21 27.04 -10.72 -3.26
C PHE A 21 26.95 -12.22 -3.61
N PRO A 22 28.05 -12.84 -4.07
CA PRO A 22 28.14 -14.30 -4.13
C PRO A 22 27.89 -14.87 -2.73
N ASP A 23 27.06 -15.91 -2.64
CA ASP A 23 26.67 -16.59 -1.39
C ASP A 23 25.91 -15.74 -0.35
N ASP A 24 25.41 -14.55 -0.72
CA ASP A 24 24.71 -13.62 0.19
C ASP A 24 23.46 -14.20 0.85
N ALA A 25 22.87 -15.22 0.24
CA ALA A 25 21.68 -15.89 0.76
C ALA A 25 21.98 -17.19 1.51
N GLU A 26 23.23 -17.66 1.56
CA GLU A 26 23.56 -18.99 2.11
C GLU A 26 23.42 -19.07 3.63
N ASP A 27 23.65 -17.97 4.34
CA ASP A 27 23.39 -17.85 5.78
C ASP A 27 21.90 -17.99 6.11
N ILE A 28 21.02 -17.42 5.28
CA ILE A 28 19.56 -17.56 5.38
C ILE A 28 19.16 -19.00 5.02
N LYS A 29 19.66 -19.55 3.90
CA LYS A 29 19.31 -20.90 3.44
C LYS A 29 19.72 -22.00 4.41
N SER A 30 20.89 -21.86 5.05
CA SER A 30 21.44 -22.80 6.02
C SER A 30 20.85 -22.66 7.43
N HIS A 31 20.03 -21.62 7.66
CA HIS A 31 19.41 -21.39 8.96
C HIS A 31 18.51 -22.58 9.38
N ARG A 32 18.49 -22.87 10.69
CA ARG A 32 17.77 -24.02 11.27
C ARG A 32 16.28 -24.07 10.92
N TRP A 33 15.66 -22.91 10.62
CA TRP A 33 14.26 -22.82 10.19
C TRP A 33 14.02 -23.55 8.86
N PHE A 34 14.96 -23.44 7.92
CA PHE A 34 14.95 -24.06 6.61
C PHE A 34 15.64 -25.42 6.57
N LYS A 35 15.88 -26.04 7.73
CA LYS A 35 16.53 -27.35 7.78
C LYS A 35 15.71 -28.37 6.97
N ASN A 36 16.36 -29.01 5.99
CA ASN A 36 15.75 -29.95 5.05
C ASN A 36 14.75 -29.31 4.06
N PHE A 37 14.75 -27.98 3.92
CA PHE A 37 13.96 -27.32 2.89
C PHE A 37 14.66 -27.47 1.54
N PRO A 38 14.00 -28.01 0.50
CA PRO A 38 14.62 -28.31 -0.78
C PRO A 38 14.71 -27.05 -1.64
N TRP A 39 15.69 -26.18 -1.35
CA TRP A 39 15.92 -24.91 -2.04
C TRP A 39 16.03 -25.04 -3.57
N ASP A 40 16.58 -26.15 -4.07
CA ASP A 40 16.71 -26.41 -5.52
C ASP A 40 15.39 -26.74 -6.23
N ARG A 41 14.34 -27.08 -5.47
CA ARG A 41 13.05 -27.55 -6.01
C ARG A 41 11.87 -26.74 -5.49
N VAL A 42 12.11 -25.54 -4.94
CA VAL A 42 11.07 -24.68 -4.35
C VAL A 42 9.93 -24.41 -5.33
N GLN A 43 10.26 -24.22 -6.61
CA GLN A 43 9.28 -23.97 -7.68
C GLN A 43 8.35 -25.16 -7.93
N SER A 44 8.76 -26.38 -7.55
CA SER A 44 7.99 -27.61 -7.71
C SER A 44 7.21 -28.00 -6.45
N ILE A 45 7.39 -27.28 -5.34
CA ILE A 45 6.65 -27.52 -4.10
C ILE A 45 5.21 -27.04 -4.31
N THR A 46 4.24 -27.90 -4.02
CA THR A 46 2.83 -27.50 -4.03
C THR A 46 2.60 -26.35 -3.03
N PRO A 47 2.13 -25.18 -3.49
CA PRO A 47 1.92 -24.05 -2.60
C PRO A 47 0.76 -24.35 -1.63
N PRO A 48 0.88 -23.92 -0.36
CA PRO A 48 -0.17 -24.17 0.66
C PRO A 48 -1.45 -23.37 0.41
N PHE A 49 -1.36 -22.30 -0.38
CA PHE A 49 -2.49 -21.47 -0.78
C PHE A 49 -2.45 -21.27 -2.29
N VAL A 50 -3.55 -21.61 -2.96
CA VAL A 50 -3.75 -21.37 -4.38
C VAL A 50 -4.89 -20.37 -4.53
N PRO A 51 -4.65 -19.16 -5.09
CA PRO A 51 -5.71 -18.18 -5.32
C PRO A 51 -6.74 -18.73 -6.31
N ARG A 52 -8.02 -18.41 -6.10
CA ARG A 52 -9.14 -18.85 -6.94
C ARG A 52 -9.33 -17.85 -8.08
N ILE A 53 -8.73 -18.09 -9.23
CA ILE A 53 -8.79 -17.19 -10.39
C ILE A 53 -9.85 -17.71 -11.37
N THR A 54 -10.77 -16.84 -11.78
CA THR A 54 -11.89 -17.18 -12.68
C THR A 54 -11.55 -17.00 -14.17
N SER A 55 -10.67 -16.05 -14.50
CA SER A 55 -10.26 -15.69 -15.85
C SER A 55 -8.85 -15.07 -15.84
N LEU A 56 -8.21 -14.99 -17.00
CA LEU A 56 -6.94 -14.26 -17.16
C LEU A 56 -7.07 -12.77 -16.80
N ASP A 57 -8.27 -12.20 -16.98
CA ASP A 57 -8.59 -10.81 -16.66
C ASP A 57 -9.21 -10.64 -15.26
N ASP A 58 -9.12 -11.65 -14.40
CA ASP A 58 -9.71 -11.60 -13.07
C ASP A 58 -8.92 -10.69 -12.12
N THR A 59 -9.55 -9.59 -11.69
CA THR A 59 -8.94 -8.57 -10.85
C THR A 59 -9.42 -8.57 -9.39
N HIS A 60 -10.18 -9.57 -8.92
CA HIS A 60 -10.80 -9.49 -7.58
C HIS A 60 -9.83 -9.54 -6.39
N TYR A 61 -8.59 -10.03 -6.58
CA TYR A 61 -7.52 -9.97 -5.57
C TYR A 61 -6.79 -8.62 -5.55
N PHE A 62 -7.05 -7.75 -6.53
CA PHE A 62 -6.55 -6.38 -6.55
C PHE A 62 -7.58 -5.48 -5.89
N ASP A 63 -7.12 -4.51 -5.09
CA ASP A 63 -7.99 -3.42 -4.67
C ASP A 63 -8.47 -2.67 -5.92
N GLU A 64 -9.75 -2.27 -5.95
CA GLU A 64 -10.25 -1.30 -6.93
C GLU A 64 -9.44 -0.01 -6.76
N SER A 65 -8.35 0.10 -7.50
CA SER A 65 -7.47 1.25 -7.42
C SER A 65 -8.23 2.47 -7.93
N ASP A 66 -8.10 3.58 -7.21
CA ASP A 66 -8.43 4.87 -7.80
C ASP A 66 -7.64 4.98 -9.11
N PRO A 67 -8.25 5.40 -10.22
CA PRO A 67 -7.56 5.54 -11.50
C PRO A 67 -6.23 6.25 -11.29
N PHE A 68 -5.12 5.56 -11.61
CA PHE A 68 -3.73 5.98 -11.40
C PHE A 68 -3.54 7.48 -11.62
N THR A 69 -3.67 8.24 -10.54
CA THR A 69 -3.36 9.67 -10.46
C THR A 69 -2.78 9.92 -9.08
N GLU A 70 -1.81 9.10 -8.66
CA GLU A 70 -0.73 9.64 -7.85
C GLU A 70 0.16 10.32 -8.90
N PRO A 71 0.13 11.66 -9.05
CA PRO A 71 1.08 12.29 -9.93
C PRO A 71 2.46 11.89 -9.41
N MET A 72 3.36 11.48 -10.29
CA MET A 72 4.78 11.43 -9.96
C MET A 72 5.23 12.86 -9.69
N VAL A 73 4.87 13.40 -8.53
CA VAL A 73 5.40 14.66 -8.03
C VAL A 73 6.83 14.36 -7.62
N SER A 74 7.75 14.69 -8.51
CA SER A 74 9.08 15.17 -8.13
C SER A 74 8.91 16.03 -6.87
N LEU A 75 9.72 15.77 -5.85
CA LEU A 75 9.67 16.43 -4.53
C LEU A 75 9.80 17.97 -4.58
N ASP A 76 9.98 18.55 -5.77
CA ASP A 76 10.35 19.93 -6.01
C ASP A 76 9.21 20.78 -6.64
N ASP A 77 8.09 20.19 -7.07
CA ASP A 77 6.93 20.98 -7.52
C ASP A 77 5.98 21.25 -6.36
N ASP A 78 5.86 22.53 -6.01
CA ASP A 78 4.87 23.07 -5.08
C ASP A 78 3.47 22.53 -5.46
N PRO A 79 2.69 21.97 -4.51
CA PRO A 79 1.37 21.46 -4.81
C PRO A 79 0.56 22.52 -5.56
N PHE A 80 0.30 22.30 -6.85
CA PHE A 80 -0.48 23.22 -7.67
C PHE A 80 -1.84 23.43 -7.03
N ASP A 81 -2.00 24.53 -6.30
CA ASP A 81 -3.24 24.87 -5.62
C ASP A 81 -4.14 25.58 -6.60
N PRO A 82 -5.18 24.93 -7.14
CA PRO A 82 -6.02 25.56 -8.14
C PRO A 82 -6.83 26.64 -7.44
N THR A 83 -6.38 27.89 -7.56
CA THR A 83 -7.12 29.06 -7.08
C THR A 83 -8.51 29.05 -7.73
N PRO A 84 -9.58 29.52 -7.04
CA PRO A 84 -10.93 29.55 -7.59
C PRO A 84 -11.06 30.21 -8.98
N ASP A 85 -10.17 31.14 -9.31
CA ASP A 85 -10.16 31.77 -10.63
C ASP A 85 -9.53 30.88 -11.71
N HIS A 86 -8.54 30.08 -11.34
CA HIS A 86 -7.94 29.10 -12.23
C HIS A 86 -8.92 27.95 -12.53
N THR A 87 -9.70 27.51 -11.55
CA THR A 87 -10.73 26.48 -11.80
C THR A 87 -11.83 26.97 -12.74
N ARG A 88 -12.24 28.23 -12.62
CA ARG A 88 -13.17 28.88 -13.56
C ARG A 88 -12.59 28.93 -14.97
N TRP A 89 -11.30 29.19 -15.10
CA TRP A 89 -10.62 29.16 -16.40
C TRP A 89 -10.56 27.73 -16.99
N LEU A 90 -10.18 26.74 -16.18
CA LEU A 90 -10.13 25.33 -16.60
C LEU A 90 -11.49 24.79 -17.04
N LEU A 91 -12.55 25.21 -16.36
CA LEU A 91 -13.93 24.79 -16.61
C LEU A 91 -14.74 25.88 -17.35
N ARG A 92 -14.07 26.75 -18.13
CA ARG A 92 -14.73 27.89 -18.82
C ARG A 92 -15.83 27.45 -19.80
N ASP A 93 -15.68 26.26 -20.38
CA ASP A 93 -16.64 25.68 -21.32
C ASP A 93 -17.81 24.98 -20.59
N SER A 94 -17.74 24.84 -19.26
CA SER A 94 -18.79 24.26 -18.42
C SER A 94 -19.67 25.34 -17.78
N ARG A 95 -20.90 24.95 -17.40
CA ARG A 95 -21.86 25.85 -16.72
C ARG A 95 -21.31 26.35 -15.37
N GLN A 96 -21.75 27.54 -14.95
CA GLN A 96 -21.34 28.14 -13.67
C GLN A 96 -21.61 27.24 -12.45
N LEU A 97 -22.69 26.45 -12.50
CA LEU A 97 -23.03 25.48 -11.45
C LEU A 97 -21.92 24.42 -11.29
N ILE A 98 -21.38 23.91 -12.40
CA ILE A 98 -20.29 22.93 -12.42
C ILE A 98 -19.00 23.54 -11.89
N GLN A 99 -18.69 24.77 -12.27
CA GLN A 99 -17.53 25.50 -11.76
C GLN A 99 -17.60 25.68 -10.24
N ASN A 100 -18.76 26.10 -9.71
CA ASN A 100 -18.96 26.30 -8.28
C ASN A 100 -18.87 24.98 -7.50
N LEU A 101 -19.42 23.89 -8.05
CA LEU A 101 -19.30 22.56 -7.46
C LEU A 101 -17.83 22.09 -7.45
N ALA A 102 -17.10 22.30 -8.53
CA ALA A 102 -15.69 21.95 -8.60
C ALA A 102 -14.87 22.68 -7.54
N ILE A 103 -15.11 23.99 -7.35
CA ILE A 103 -14.48 24.81 -6.30
C ILE A 103 -14.79 24.25 -4.90
N ASP A 104 -16.05 23.95 -4.60
CA ASP A 104 -16.45 23.36 -3.30
C ASP A 104 -15.76 22.01 -3.05
N LEU A 105 -15.67 21.19 -4.09
CA LEU A 105 -15.09 19.86 -4.01
C LEU A 105 -13.57 19.88 -3.77
N ILE A 106 -12.83 20.82 -4.37
CA ILE A 106 -11.37 20.92 -4.15
C ILE A 106 -11.00 21.65 -2.86
N ALA A 107 -11.89 22.49 -2.32
CA ALA A 107 -11.62 23.28 -1.11
C ALA A 107 -11.45 22.40 0.14
N THR A 108 -12.01 21.19 0.15
CA THR A 108 -11.85 20.25 1.25
C THR A 108 -10.96 19.07 0.84
N PRO A 109 -9.94 18.70 1.64
CA PRO A 109 -9.13 17.54 1.34
C PRO A 109 -9.99 16.27 1.40
N TYR A 110 -9.77 15.32 0.48
CA TYR A 110 -10.54 14.09 0.38
C TYR A 110 -9.76 12.88 0.90
N ASP A 111 -10.41 11.98 1.63
CA ASP A 111 -9.95 10.60 1.78
C ASP A 111 -10.74 9.69 0.82
N SER A 112 -10.39 8.41 0.74
CA SER A 112 -11.07 7.46 -0.16
C SER A 112 -12.57 7.31 0.15
N ALA A 113 -12.99 7.47 1.42
CA ALA A 113 -14.39 7.37 1.81
C ALA A 113 -15.19 8.63 1.42
N ARG A 114 -14.60 9.80 1.60
CA ARG A 114 -15.16 11.10 1.20
C ARG A 114 -15.21 11.24 -0.30
N LEU A 115 -14.20 10.76 -1.04
CA LEU A 115 -14.22 10.74 -2.50
C LEU A 115 -15.40 9.90 -3.02
N ARG A 116 -15.63 8.71 -2.46
CA ARG A 116 -16.81 7.89 -2.77
C ARG A 116 -18.13 8.59 -2.42
N SER A 117 -18.17 9.30 -1.31
CA SER A 117 -19.35 10.05 -0.89
C SER A 117 -19.63 11.23 -1.82
N ALA A 118 -18.58 11.91 -2.28
CA ALA A 118 -18.65 12.97 -3.29
C ALA A 118 -19.10 12.44 -4.65
N ASP A 119 -18.56 11.30 -5.12
CA ASP A 119 -18.99 10.65 -6.37
C ASP A 119 -20.49 10.32 -6.33
N ARG A 120 -20.97 9.72 -5.23
CA ARG A 120 -22.41 9.46 -5.02
C ARG A 120 -23.24 10.73 -4.97
N ARG A 121 -22.70 11.80 -4.37
CA ARG A 121 -23.36 13.12 -4.34
C ARG A 121 -23.53 13.63 -5.78
N ILE A 122 -22.47 13.59 -6.59
CA ILE A 122 -22.47 14.01 -8.00
C ILE A 122 -23.48 13.21 -8.82
N ASP A 123 -23.58 11.90 -8.62
CA ASP A 123 -24.53 11.04 -9.34
C ASP A 123 -25.99 11.34 -8.99
N LYS A 124 -26.26 11.85 -7.79
CA LYS A 124 -27.61 12.22 -7.35
C LYS A 124 -28.05 13.62 -7.75
N ILE A 125 -27.15 14.47 -8.27
CA ILE A 125 -27.52 15.84 -8.65
C ILE A 125 -28.44 15.81 -9.88
N PHE A 126 -29.61 16.42 -9.78
CA PHE A 126 -30.53 16.60 -10.90
C PHE A 126 -30.10 17.79 -11.77
N GLY A 127 -30.27 17.69 -13.09
CA GLY A 127 -29.97 18.77 -14.03
C GLY A 127 -28.53 18.83 -14.56
N ILE A 128 -27.70 17.83 -14.25
CA ILE A 128 -26.33 17.67 -14.76
C ILE A 128 -26.29 16.51 -15.78
N THR A 129 -25.64 16.74 -16.93
CA THR A 129 -25.44 15.75 -17.98
C THR A 129 -24.43 14.67 -17.58
N PHE A 130 -24.39 13.54 -18.30
CA PHE A 130 -23.40 12.50 -18.03
C PHE A 130 -21.96 13.01 -18.18
N GLU A 131 -21.69 13.80 -19.21
CA GLU A 131 -20.36 14.37 -19.45
C GLU A 131 -19.95 15.34 -18.34
N GLU A 132 -20.85 16.20 -17.86
CA GLU A 132 -20.53 17.11 -16.75
C GLU A 132 -20.24 16.35 -15.44
N ARG A 133 -20.95 15.23 -15.17
CA ARG A 133 -20.62 14.36 -14.02
C ARG A 133 -19.24 13.75 -14.17
N LYS A 134 -18.92 13.24 -15.37
CA LYS A 134 -17.61 12.66 -15.68
C LYS A 134 -16.51 13.71 -15.50
N THR A 135 -16.70 14.91 -16.04
CA THR A 135 -15.77 16.04 -15.90
C THR A 135 -15.54 16.38 -14.43
N LEU A 136 -16.59 16.49 -13.60
CA LEU A 136 -16.43 16.74 -12.15
C LEU A 136 -15.65 15.62 -11.46
N LYS A 137 -16.00 14.36 -11.72
CA LYS A 137 -15.32 13.19 -11.14
C LYS A 137 -13.84 13.13 -11.52
N THR A 138 -13.50 13.44 -12.77
CA THR A 138 -12.11 13.53 -13.24
C THR A 138 -11.40 14.74 -12.63
N PHE A 139 -12.08 15.88 -12.52
CA PHE A 139 -11.51 17.10 -11.96
C PHE A 139 -11.09 16.93 -10.49
N ILE A 140 -11.93 16.31 -9.66
CA ILE A 140 -11.59 16.04 -8.25
C ILE A 140 -10.35 15.14 -8.15
N ARG A 141 -10.24 14.14 -9.03
CA ARG A 141 -9.10 13.21 -9.03
C ARG A 141 -7.80 13.89 -9.45
N MET A 142 -7.86 14.84 -10.39
CA MET A 142 -6.67 15.57 -10.86
C MET A 142 -6.25 16.70 -9.92
N TYR A 143 -7.20 17.46 -9.37
CA TYR A 143 -6.92 18.71 -8.65
C TYR A 143 -7.29 18.70 -7.18
N GLY A 144 -8.01 17.68 -6.70
CA GLY A 144 -8.36 17.58 -5.28
C GLY A 144 -7.14 17.19 -4.45
N ARG A 145 -7.05 17.75 -3.24
CA ARG A 145 -5.99 17.38 -2.29
C ARG A 145 -6.36 16.12 -1.54
N LYS A 146 -5.58 15.05 -1.70
CA LYS A 146 -5.73 13.83 -0.90
C LYS A 146 -5.33 14.09 0.55
N GLU A 147 -6.22 13.75 1.48
CA GLU A 147 -5.96 13.85 2.91
C GLU A 147 -4.84 12.88 3.29
N ARG A 148 -3.72 13.44 3.78
CA ARG A 148 -2.58 12.64 4.23
C ARG A 148 -2.99 11.88 5.49
N LYS A 149 -3.00 10.55 5.40
CA LYS A 149 -3.21 9.68 6.56
C LYS A 149 -2.16 10.02 7.61
N ARG A 150 -2.60 10.54 8.76
CA ARG A 150 -1.72 10.84 9.89
C ARG A 150 -1.10 9.53 10.39
N PRO A 151 0.18 9.52 10.82
CA PRO A 151 0.74 8.36 11.49
C PRO A 151 -0.18 7.90 12.63
N ARG A 152 -0.53 6.61 12.62
CA ARG A 152 -1.42 6.01 13.63
C ARG A 152 -0.83 6.17 15.03
N ASP A 153 0.49 6.03 15.11
CA ASP A 153 1.27 6.27 16.31
C ASP A 153 1.43 7.76 16.61
N ILE A 154 1.14 8.14 17.85
CA ILE A 154 1.18 9.51 18.35
C ILE A 154 2.61 10.06 18.31
N LEU A 155 3.62 9.25 18.64
CA LEU A 155 5.03 9.68 18.64
C LEU A 155 5.57 9.99 17.24
N LEU A 156 4.92 9.49 16.19
CA LEU A 156 5.30 9.79 14.81
C LEU A 156 4.62 11.04 14.25
N ARG A 157 3.73 11.67 15.02
CA ARG A 157 3.01 12.89 14.62
C ARG A 157 3.82 14.15 14.86
N ASP A 158 4.64 14.14 15.89
CA ASP A 158 5.48 15.25 16.28
C ASP A 158 6.82 15.19 15.53
N GLN A 159 7.24 16.35 15.02
CA GLN A 159 8.40 16.48 14.15
C GLN A 159 9.70 16.17 14.91
N ASP A 160 9.77 16.51 16.19
CA ASP A 160 10.98 16.34 16.99
C ASP A 160 11.17 14.89 17.45
N THR A 161 10.07 14.18 17.73
CA THR A 161 10.10 12.81 18.26
C THR A 161 10.04 11.73 17.19
N LYS A 162 9.62 12.05 15.96
CA LYS A 162 9.50 11.09 14.85
C LYS A 162 10.80 10.37 14.52
N ALA A 163 11.88 11.11 14.32
CA ALA A 163 13.19 10.54 13.94
C ALA A 163 13.75 9.60 15.02
N PRO A 164 13.86 10.01 16.31
CA PRO A 164 14.36 9.11 17.35
C PRO A 164 13.45 7.89 17.58
N ALA A 165 12.12 8.05 17.50
CA ALA A 165 11.18 6.93 17.64
C ALA A 165 11.36 5.87 16.54
N LEU A 166 11.54 6.27 15.28
CA LEU A 166 11.82 5.35 14.18
C LEU A 166 13.17 4.65 14.35
N GLU A 167 14.20 5.36 14.81
CA GLU A 167 15.53 4.80 15.03
C GLU A 167 15.50 3.70 16.10
N VAL A 168 14.86 3.97 17.24
CA VAL A 168 14.69 2.98 18.31
C VAL A 168 13.94 1.76 17.80
N ARG A 169 12.84 1.95 17.07
CA ARG A 169 12.09 0.84 16.48
C ARG A 169 12.92 -0.01 15.54
N LYS A 170 13.75 0.60 14.70
CA LYS A 170 14.64 -0.13 13.80
C LYS A 170 15.64 -0.97 14.58
N LYS A 171 16.21 -0.41 15.66
CA LYS A 171 17.16 -1.12 16.53
C LYS A 171 16.51 -2.27 17.30
N THR A 172 15.24 -2.13 17.68
CA THR A 172 14.51 -3.13 18.49
C THR A 172 13.59 -4.04 17.68
N ALA A 173 13.44 -3.83 16.36
CA ALA A 173 12.47 -4.53 15.50
C ALA A 173 12.53 -6.05 15.58
N PHE A 174 13.68 -6.62 15.95
CA PHE A 174 13.91 -8.06 16.03
C PHE A 174 14.20 -8.57 17.45
N MET A 175 14.17 -7.69 18.47
CA MET A 175 14.32 -8.12 19.86
C MET A 175 13.09 -8.95 20.27
N GLY A 176 13.32 -10.21 20.68
CA GLY A 176 12.26 -11.12 21.13
C GLY A 176 11.59 -11.94 20.02
N TYR A 177 11.91 -11.70 18.75
CA TYR A 177 11.51 -12.60 17.67
C TYR A 177 12.34 -13.88 17.77
N SER A 178 11.73 -14.92 18.33
CA SER A 178 12.24 -16.28 18.25
C SER A 178 11.47 -17.02 17.16
N TRP A 179 12.18 -17.47 16.12
CA TRP A 179 11.59 -18.22 15.01
C TRP A 179 10.96 -19.52 15.55
N ARG A 180 9.63 -19.57 15.60
CA ARG A 180 8.92 -20.83 15.90
C ARG A 180 8.84 -21.67 14.62
N ARG A 181 9.24 -22.93 14.73
CA ARG A 181 9.27 -23.91 13.63
C ARG A 181 7.86 -24.09 13.03
N MET A 182 7.77 -24.07 11.70
CA MET A 182 6.57 -24.53 10.98
C MET A 182 6.43 -26.04 11.21
N ARG A 183 5.26 -26.49 11.69
CA ARG A 183 5.02 -27.93 11.91
C ARG A 183 5.10 -28.65 10.56
N HIS A 184 5.52 -29.92 10.58
CA HIS A 184 5.68 -30.75 9.37
C HIS A 184 4.40 -30.87 8.51
N GLY A 185 3.22 -30.48 9.03
CA GLY A 185 1.95 -30.43 8.30
C GLY A 185 1.45 -29.03 7.92
N GLY A 186 2.28 -27.98 8.03
CA GLY A 186 1.86 -26.59 7.74
C GLY A 186 0.82 -26.04 8.73
N TYR A 187 0.12 -24.97 8.34
CA TYR A 187 -0.99 -24.38 9.10
C TYR A 187 -2.31 -25.13 8.83
N MET A 188 -2.32 -26.45 9.05
CA MET A 188 -3.59 -27.19 9.05
C MET A 188 -4.36 -26.78 10.30
N THR A 189 -5.46 -26.06 10.12
CA THR A 189 -6.50 -25.96 11.15
C THR A 189 -6.93 -27.38 11.50
N PRO A 190 -7.05 -27.75 12.79
CA PRO A 190 -7.70 -29.00 13.12
C PRO A 190 -9.12 -28.91 12.56
N ASN A 191 -9.44 -29.78 11.61
CA ASN A 191 -10.82 -30.08 11.29
C ASN A 191 -11.47 -30.48 12.63
N LEU A 192 -12.34 -29.61 13.14
CA LEU A 192 -13.35 -30.04 14.10
C LEU A 192 -14.15 -31.11 13.36
N GLY A 193 -13.81 -32.36 13.67
CA GLY A 193 -14.39 -33.53 13.05
C GLY A 193 -15.89 -33.51 13.25
N GLU A 194 -16.59 -33.54 12.12
CA GLU A 194 -17.93 -34.09 11.98
C GLU A 194 -17.88 -35.59 12.33
N ASP A 195 -17.71 -35.93 13.60
CA ASP A 195 -17.78 -37.32 14.09
C ASP A 195 -18.56 -37.35 15.41
N GLU A 196 -19.84 -36.97 15.34
CA GLU A 196 -20.83 -37.37 16.35
C GLU A 196 -22.24 -37.42 15.73
N MET A 197 -22.39 -38.14 14.61
CA MET A 197 -23.71 -38.53 14.06
C MET A 197 -23.64 -39.95 13.48
N ALA A 198 -23.16 -40.91 14.27
CA ALA A 198 -23.35 -42.34 13.99
C ALA A 198 -23.09 -43.20 15.24
N GLU A 199 -23.94 -43.11 16.26
CA GLU A 199 -24.27 -44.26 17.11
C GLU A 199 -25.61 -44.02 17.84
N LEU A 200 -26.63 -44.76 17.36
CA LEU A 200 -27.95 -45.10 17.93
C LEU A 200 -28.97 -43.97 18.22
#